data_AF-A0A2M7DVI4-F1
#
_entry.id   AF-A0A2M7DVI4-F1
#
_cell.length_a   1.000
_cell.length_b   1.000
_cell.length_c   1.000
_cell.angle_alpha   90.00
_cell.angle_beta   90.00
_cell.angle_gamma   90.00
#
_symmetry.space_group_name_H-M   'P 1'
#
loop_
_entity.id
_entity.type
_entity.pdbx_description
1 polymer ?
#
loop_
_entity_poly.entity_id
_entity_poly.type
_entity_poly.pdbx_seq_one_letter_code
_entity_poly.pdbx_strand_id
1 'polypeptide(L)'
;MDLARTSSLHEGNIIGQQIGKSTFKDISKSISDHESLYSAFGRFYLRSREEDKKLSTKEVERLVEKKKNYVYSWGSKVSEIPISAANVPSLRSFIKKGKEAGRIDFAYDTAKNVLNKLNLIKGNNLLNAGRSLFVKNNGLEVRAAVFATNEKVTFLDIQSFKGTLFDLINQCEAYVKEHINWRADIIEFKRVETPEVPIKAVREAIVNSLCHRDFDNPAGNELAIYKNRIEIYNPGQFPFDYSPDDFIKGREKSIPRNPLIADTFYITKDIERWGSGLKRITDECKERGIKVTFEKIKSGFLVTFYRPETVIPGMLGKGEQKSWVKSSQKSSQKSSQKIFELIQQNNYITIRELSKILEISGRAIIKNINILKKSGKLKRIGPDKGGHWEIIIR
;
A
#
# COMPACT_ATOMS: atom_id res chain seq x y z
N MET A 1 37.82 -39.04 24.90
CA MET A 1 37.86 -38.48 23.54
C MET A 1 36.44 -38.08 23.20
N ASP A 2 36.14 -36.79 23.22
CA ASP A 2 35.18 -36.18 22.30
C ASP A 2 35.48 -34.68 22.29
N LEU A 3 36.03 -34.24 21.16
CA LEU A 3 36.52 -32.89 20.91
C LEU A 3 35.33 -31.94 20.77
N ALA A 4 35.24 -30.96 21.67
CA ALA A 4 34.34 -29.83 21.52
C ALA A 4 34.70 -29.07 20.23
N ARG A 5 33.83 -29.10 19.21
CA ARG A 5 33.98 -28.28 18.01
C ARG A 5 33.65 -26.83 18.36
N THR A 6 34.66 -25.99 18.42
CA THR A 6 34.53 -24.53 18.32
C THR A 6 34.30 -24.16 16.86
N SER A 7 33.07 -23.78 16.50
CA SER A 7 32.81 -23.07 15.23
C SER A 7 32.89 -21.56 15.50
N SER A 8 34.04 -20.96 15.18
CA SER A 8 34.15 -19.50 15.07
C SER A 8 33.55 -19.08 13.73
N LEU A 9 32.32 -18.56 13.74
CA LEU A 9 31.80 -17.79 12.60
C LEU A 9 31.84 -16.32 12.98
N HIS A 10 32.86 -15.63 12.44
CA HIS A 10 32.88 -14.17 12.31
C HIS A 10 31.71 -13.76 11.41
N GLU A 11 30.68 -13.16 12.02
CA GLU A 11 29.72 -12.21 11.43
C GLU A 11 28.54 -12.11 12.40
N GLY A 12 28.48 -11.07 13.26
CA GLY A 12 27.30 -10.45 13.92
C GLY A 12 26.13 -11.30 14.47
N ASN A 13 26.27 -12.62 14.54
CA ASN A 13 25.19 -13.58 14.63
C ASN A 13 25.16 -14.22 16.02
N ILE A 14 23.94 -14.40 16.49
CA ILE A 14 23.51 -15.02 17.75
C ILE A 14 24.52 -16.08 18.24
N ILE A 15 25.19 -15.82 19.37
CA ILE A 15 26.04 -16.82 20.05
C ILE A 15 25.13 -17.64 20.98
N GLY A 16 24.36 -18.57 20.40
CA GLY A 16 23.66 -19.60 21.17
C GLY A 16 24.56 -20.83 21.28
N GLN A 17 25.46 -20.88 22.26
CA GLN A 17 26.33 -22.03 22.49
C GLN A 17 25.78 -22.87 23.65
N GLN A 18 25.30 -24.09 23.37
CA GLN A 18 25.02 -25.07 24.43
C GLN A 18 26.32 -25.80 24.75
N ILE A 19 27.03 -25.38 25.80
CA ILE A 19 28.22 -26.09 26.28
C ILE A 19 27.81 -26.98 27.45
N GLY A 20 27.91 -28.29 27.29
CA GLY A 20 27.69 -29.25 28.36
C GLY A 20 28.77 -29.14 29.47
N LYS A 21 28.34 -29.35 30.72
CA LYS A 21 29.15 -29.51 31.95
C LYS A 21 30.09 -28.35 32.35
N SER A 22 29.83 -27.11 31.96
CA SER A 22 30.51 -25.93 32.55
C SER A 22 29.61 -25.26 33.60
N THR A 23 30.20 -24.74 34.68
CA THR A 23 29.41 -23.98 35.67
C THR A 23 29.00 -22.63 35.09
N PHE A 24 27.93 -22.02 35.60
CA PHE A 24 27.40 -20.73 35.09
C PHE A 24 28.49 -19.63 35.00
N LYS A 25 29.44 -19.62 35.94
CA LYS A 25 30.60 -18.71 35.96
C LYS A 25 31.53 -18.89 34.76
N ASP A 26 31.72 -20.11 34.29
CA ASP A 26 32.63 -20.41 33.17
C ASP A 26 32.05 -19.95 31.82
N ILE A 27 30.72 -20.03 31.67
CA ILE A 27 29.98 -19.56 30.48
C ILE A 27 30.00 -18.04 30.38
N SER A 28 29.89 -17.34 31.52
CA SER A 28 29.91 -15.87 31.57
C SER A 28 31.25 -15.25 31.15
N LYS A 29 32.37 -15.96 31.38
CA LYS A 29 33.73 -15.50 31.07
C LYS A 29 34.11 -15.62 29.59
N SER A 30 33.42 -16.45 28.80
CA SER A 30 33.73 -16.69 27.38
C SER A 30 33.01 -15.73 26.41
N ILE A 31 32.20 -14.80 26.91
CA ILE A 31 31.40 -13.87 26.11
C ILE A 31 32.04 -12.47 26.20
N SER A 32 32.47 -11.91 25.07
CA SER A 32 33.17 -10.61 25.01
C SER A 32 32.28 -9.42 25.42
N ASP A 33 32.90 -8.35 25.92
CA ASP A 33 32.41 -7.16 26.67
C ASP A 33 31.28 -6.27 26.08
N HIS A 34 30.39 -6.80 25.25
CA HIS A 34 29.23 -6.06 24.75
C HIS A 34 27.94 -6.86 24.95
N GLU A 35 26.84 -6.16 25.25
CA GLU A 35 25.52 -6.72 25.57
C GLU A 35 25.17 -7.93 24.70
N SER A 36 25.32 -9.14 25.27
CA SER A 36 25.23 -10.39 24.53
C SER A 36 24.18 -11.30 25.13
N LEU A 37 23.23 -11.73 24.28
CA LEU A 37 22.19 -12.70 24.62
C LEU A 37 22.76 -14.11 24.51
N TYR A 38 22.64 -14.91 25.58
CA TYR A 38 23.06 -16.31 25.60
C TYR A 38 22.04 -17.20 26.30
N SER A 39 22.15 -18.52 26.11
CA SER A 39 21.29 -19.52 26.75
C SER A 39 22.13 -20.46 27.60
N ALA A 40 21.71 -20.70 28.85
CA ALA A 40 22.33 -21.64 29.76
C ALA A 40 21.25 -22.41 30.53
N PHE A 41 21.38 -23.74 30.60
CA PHE A 41 20.43 -24.62 31.31
C PHE A 41 18.95 -24.41 30.90
N GLY A 42 18.69 -24.20 29.61
CA GLY A 42 17.33 -23.98 29.07
C GLY A 42 16.72 -22.61 29.41
N ARG A 43 17.51 -21.64 29.87
CA ARG A 43 17.09 -20.27 30.20
C ARG A 43 17.95 -19.26 29.45
N PHE A 44 17.35 -18.15 29.07
CA PHE A 44 18.04 -17.06 28.38
C PHE A 44 18.51 -15.99 29.36
N TYR A 45 19.68 -15.44 29.09
CA TYR A 45 20.31 -14.41 29.90
C TYR A 45 20.89 -13.32 28.99
N LEU A 46 20.87 -12.07 29.47
CA LEU A 46 21.57 -10.95 28.86
C LEU A 46 22.77 -10.60 29.74
N ARG A 47 23.98 -10.71 29.18
CA ARG A 47 25.20 -10.25 29.83
C ARG A 47 25.30 -8.73 29.69
N SER A 48 25.21 -7.98 30.78
CA SER A 48 25.80 -6.64 30.87
C SER A 48 27.20 -6.79 31.50
N ARG A 49 28.10 -5.82 31.28
CA ARG A 49 29.54 -5.91 31.63
C ARG A 49 29.86 -6.66 32.94
N GLU A 50 29.08 -6.44 33.99
CA GLU A 50 29.32 -7.02 35.31
C GLU A 50 28.24 -8.03 35.77
N GLU A 51 27.14 -8.21 35.02
CA GLU A 51 25.96 -8.92 35.50
C GLU A 51 25.29 -9.80 34.44
N ASP A 52 24.75 -10.94 34.87
CA ASP A 52 23.91 -11.80 34.03
C ASP A 52 22.45 -11.66 34.41
N LYS A 53 21.69 -10.89 33.62
CA LYS A 53 20.25 -10.75 33.84
C LYS A 53 19.51 -11.92 33.20
N LYS A 54 18.86 -12.75 34.02
CA LYS A 54 17.92 -13.76 33.52
C LYS A 54 16.73 -13.08 32.83
N LEU A 55 16.43 -13.51 31.61
CA LEU A 55 15.32 -12.98 30.82
C LEU A 55 14.09 -13.87 30.96
N SER A 56 12.93 -13.24 31.09
CA SER A 56 11.64 -13.89 30.88
C SER A 56 11.43 -14.20 29.39
N THR A 57 10.52 -15.13 29.08
CA THR A 57 10.12 -15.43 27.70
C THR A 57 9.68 -14.18 26.93
N LYS A 58 8.89 -13.30 27.57
CA LYS A 58 8.49 -12.01 26.99
C LYS A 58 9.65 -11.07 26.69
N GLU A 59 10.68 -11.03 27.55
CA GLU A 59 11.87 -10.20 27.30
C GLU A 59 12.74 -10.77 26.18
N VAL A 60 12.84 -12.10 26.08
CA VAL A 60 13.52 -12.76 24.95
C VAL A 60 12.80 -12.48 23.64
N GLU A 61 11.47 -12.66 23.62
CA GLU A 61 10.62 -12.33 22.47
C GLU A 61 10.82 -10.86 22.07
N ARG A 62 10.76 -9.94 23.02
CA ARG A 62 11.02 -8.51 22.81
C ARG A 62 12.40 -8.23 22.22
N LEU A 63 13.46 -8.87 22.70
CA LEU A 63 14.82 -8.68 22.19
C LEU A 63 15.00 -9.25 20.78
N VAL A 64 14.45 -10.43 20.51
CA VAL A 64 14.48 -11.06 19.19
C VAL A 64 13.69 -10.22 18.19
N GLU A 65 12.51 -9.74 18.56
CA GLU A 65 11.68 -8.86 17.74
C GLU A 65 12.32 -7.49 17.53
N LYS A 66 12.95 -6.90 18.55
CA LYS A 66 13.73 -5.67 18.43
C LYS A 66 14.89 -5.85 17.46
N LYS A 67 15.62 -6.96 17.50
CA LYS A 67 16.69 -7.22 16.52
C LYS A 67 16.14 -7.41 15.10
N LYS A 68 15.03 -8.13 14.94
CA LYS A 68 14.39 -8.38 13.64
C LYS A 68 13.73 -7.14 13.01
N ASN A 69 13.12 -6.27 13.82
CA ASN A 69 12.38 -5.10 13.33
C ASN A 69 13.26 -3.87 13.08
N TYR A 70 14.39 -3.73 13.78
CA TYR A 70 15.27 -2.57 13.66
C TYR A 70 16.49 -2.82 12.76
N VAL A 71 16.88 -4.08 12.56
CA VAL A 71 17.98 -4.49 11.65
C VAL A 71 17.43 -5.50 10.64
N TYR A 72 16.37 -5.11 9.92
CA TYR A 72 15.84 -5.97 8.87
C TYR A 72 16.77 -5.93 7.65
N SER A 73 17.42 -7.06 7.40
CA SER A 73 18.53 -7.19 6.46
C SER A 73 18.12 -7.68 5.08
N TRP A 74 16.84 -8.01 4.85
CA TRP A 74 16.39 -8.62 3.60
C TRP A 74 16.84 -7.84 2.37
N GLY A 75 16.64 -6.52 2.36
CA GLY A 75 17.01 -5.65 1.25
C GLY A 75 18.51 -5.65 0.94
N SER A 76 19.35 -5.98 1.93
CA SER A 76 20.81 -6.04 1.82
C SER A 76 21.34 -7.44 1.43
N LYS A 77 20.47 -8.46 1.37
CA LYS A 77 20.84 -9.80 0.89
C LYS A 77 21.00 -9.79 -0.64
N VAL A 78 21.93 -10.58 -1.15
CA VAL A 78 22.18 -10.73 -2.60
C VAL A 78 21.03 -11.53 -3.22
N SER A 79 20.46 -11.06 -4.33
CA SER A 79 19.22 -11.62 -4.89
C SER A 79 19.41 -12.64 -6.02
N GLU A 80 20.66 -13.07 -6.28
CA GLU A 80 21.08 -13.89 -7.45
C GLU A 80 20.79 -13.28 -8.83
N ILE A 81 20.20 -12.09 -8.89
CA ILE A 81 19.86 -11.41 -10.15
C ILE A 81 21.06 -10.58 -10.61
N PRO A 82 21.54 -10.73 -11.86
CA PRO A 82 22.66 -9.95 -12.36
C PRO A 82 22.26 -8.49 -12.60
N ILE A 83 23.23 -7.59 -12.57
CA ILE A 83 23.04 -6.15 -12.84
C ILE A 83 22.38 -5.89 -14.21
N SER A 84 22.65 -6.73 -15.20
CA SER A 84 22.08 -6.62 -16.55
C SER A 84 20.55 -6.75 -16.60
N ALA A 85 19.92 -7.35 -15.59
CA ALA A 85 18.48 -7.46 -15.50
C ALA A 85 17.79 -6.16 -15.06
N ALA A 86 18.55 -5.18 -14.55
CA ALA A 86 18.01 -3.90 -14.12
C ALA A 86 17.45 -3.11 -15.32
N ASN A 87 16.25 -2.56 -15.15
CA ASN A 87 15.58 -1.78 -16.18
C ASN A 87 16.24 -0.41 -16.34
N VAL A 88 17.04 -0.26 -17.40
CA VAL A 88 17.77 0.98 -17.72
C VAL A 88 16.84 2.20 -17.85
N PRO A 89 15.68 2.15 -18.52
CA PRO A 89 14.73 3.26 -18.52
C PRO A 89 14.28 3.71 -17.13
N SER A 90 13.96 2.76 -16.22
CA SER A 90 13.59 3.08 -14.84
C SER A 90 14.74 3.75 -14.09
N LEU A 91 15.98 3.29 -14.25
CA LEU A 91 17.16 3.92 -13.65
C LEU A 91 17.37 5.36 -14.17
N ARG A 92 17.22 5.60 -15.48
CA ARG A 92 17.33 6.94 -16.05
C ARG A 92 16.23 7.87 -15.53
N SER A 93 15.00 7.39 -15.44
CA SER A 93 13.87 8.11 -14.85
C SER A 93 14.12 8.44 -13.38
N PHE A 94 14.65 7.49 -12.61
CA PHE A 94 15.04 7.69 -11.22
C PHE A 94 16.09 8.79 -11.07
N ILE A 95 17.18 8.76 -11.86
CA ILE A 95 18.21 9.82 -11.82
C ILE A 95 17.61 11.18 -12.17
N LYS A 96 16.76 11.26 -13.20
CA LYS A 96 16.09 12.50 -13.59
C LYS A 96 15.26 13.07 -12.42
N LYS A 97 14.42 12.24 -11.79
CA LYS A 97 13.61 12.64 -10.64
C LYS A 97 14.48 13.06 -9.45
N GLY A 98 15.55 12.33 -9.16
CA GLY A 98 16.49 12.67 -8.08
C GLY A 98 17.18 14.02 -8.30
N LYS A 99 17.52 14.35 -9.56
CA LYS A 99 18.05 15.67 -9.93
C LYS A 99 17.02 16.78 -9.77
N GLU A 100 15.80 16.57 -10.27
CA GLU A 100 14.68 17.51 -10.11
C GLU A 100 14.34 17.75 -8.62
N ALA A 101 14.51 16.73 -7.78
CA ALA A 101 14.37 16.82 -6.32
C ALA A 101 15.57 17.48 -5.62
N GLY A 102 16.69 17.74 -6.33
CA GLY A 102 17.93 18.26 -5.75
C GLY A 102 18.66 17.27 -4.83
N ARG A 103 18.37 15.96 -4.94
CA ARG A 103 18.90 14.88 -4.08
C ARG A 103 19.96 14.02 -4.80
N ILE A 104 20.20 14.28 -6.09
CA ILE A 104 21.28 13.70 -6.91
C ILE A 104 21.99 14.83 -7.66
N ASP A 105 23.32 14.80 -7.65
CA ASP A 105 24.20 15.74 -8.36
C ASP A 105 24.87 15.13 -9.61
N PHE A 106 24.83 13.80 -9.78
CA PHE A 106 25.48 13.11 -10.90
C PHE A 106 24.53 12.74 -12.04
N ALA A 107 25.03 12.73 -13.27
CA ALA A 107 24.29 12.22 -14.44
C ALA A 107 24.30 10.69 -14.50
N TYR A 108 23.32 10.13 -15.23
CA TYR A 108 23.32 8.70 -15.52
C TYR A 108 24.52 8.37 -16.41
N ASP A 109 25.33 7.39 -15.98
CA ASP A 109 26.47 6.85 -16.71
C ASP A 109 26.20 5.41 -17.18
N THR A 110 26.25 4.43 -16.28
CA THR A 110 25.98 3.02 -16.50
C THR A 110 25.09 2.47 -15.39
N ALA A 111 24.37 1.39 -15.68
CA ALA A 111 23.52 0.75 -14.68
C ALA A 111 24.32 0.34 -13.44
N LYS A 112 25.51 -0.23 -13.63
CA LYS A 112 26.41 -0.67 -12.56
C LYS A 112 26.81 0.47 -11.65
N ASN A 113 27.28 1.60 -12.20
CA ASN A 113 27.73 2.73 -11.39
C ASN A 113 26.59 3.38 -10.60
N VAL A 114 25.43 3.58 -11.22
CA VAL A 114 24.25 4.11 -10.54
C VAL A 114 23.84 3.18 -9.38
N LEU A 115 23.69 1.88 -9.65
CA LEU A 115 23.30 0.92 -8.63
C LEU A 115 24.34 0.79 -7.51
N ASN A 116 25.63 0.95 -7.83
CA ASN A 116 26.70 0.98 -6.84
C ASN A 116 26.61 2.21 -5.93
N LYS A 117 26.40 3.40 -6.49
CA LYS A 117 26.21 4.65 -5.73
C LYS A 117 25.00 4.59 -4.79
N LEU A 118 23.97 3.82 -5.16
CA LEU A 118 22.78 3.59 -4.35
C LEU A 118 22.94 2.45 -3.34
N ASN A 119 24.10 1.78 -3.29
CA ASN A 119 24.36 0.60 -2.47
C ASN A 119 23.36 -0.55 -2.72
N LEU A 120 22.96 -0.75 -3.99
CA LEU A 120 21.97 -1.74 -4.40
C LEU A 120 22.57 -2.99 -5.07
N ILE A 121 23.89 -3.14 -5.06
CA ILE A 121 24.61 -4.28 -5.65
C ILE A 121 25.69 -4.81 -4.71
N LYS A 122 26.06 -6.08 -4.88
CA LYS A 122 27.26 -6.69 -4.31
C LYS A 122 27.92 -7.55 -5.39
N GLY A 123 29.15 -7.19 -5.77
CA GLY A 123 29.82 -7.79 -6.92
C GLY A 123 29.08 -7.50 -8.23
N ASN A 124 28.70 -8.55 -8.97
CA ASN A 124 27.97 -8.43 -10.24
C ASN A 124 26.45 -8.66 -10.11
N ASN A 125 25.95 -8.82 -8.88
CA ASN A 125 24.55 -9.10 -8.61
C ASN A 125 23.87 -7.96 -7.86
N LEU A 126 22.58 -7.82 -8.10
CA LEU A 126 21.69 -6.94 -7.34
C LEU A 126 21.52 -7.48 -5.91
N LEU A 127 21.35 -6.55 -4.98
CA LEU A 127 20.72 -6.85 -3.70
C LEU A 127 19.20 -6.95 -3.90
N ASN A 128 18.51 -7.57 -2.96
CA ASN A 128 17.05 -7.72 -2.99
C ASN A 128 16.33 -6.37 -3.14
N ALA A 129 16.84 -5.31 -2.51
CA ALA A 129 16.33 -3.95 -2.70
C ALA A 129 16.51 -3.48 -4.17
N GLY A 130 17.68 -3.69 -4.77
CA GLY A 130 17.92 -3.36 -6.18
C GLY A 130 17.00 -4.11 -7.13
N ARG A 131 16.77 -5.40 -6.87
CA ARG A 131 15.80 -6.23 -7.59
C ARG A 131 14.38 -5.66 -7.49
N SER A 132 13.89 -5.34 -6.29
CA SER A 132 12.51 -4.85 -6.11
C SER A 132 12.29 -3.45 -6.72
N LEU A 133 13.31 -2.60 -6.68
CA LEU A 133 13.24 -1.23 -7.17
C LEU A 133 13.38 -1.11 -8.70
N PHE A 134 14.19 -1.96 -9.33
CA PHE A 134 14.60 -1.75 -10.73
C PHE A 134 14.44 -2.95 -11.66
N VAL A 135 13.94 -4.10 -11.19
CA VAL A 135 13.62 -5.25 -12.06
C VAL A 135 12.09 -5.40 -12.15
N LYS A 136 11.53 -5.43 -13.37
CA LYS A 136 10.07 -5.54 -13.55
C LYS A 136 9.53 -6.90 -13.12
N ASN A 137 10.20 -7.98 -13.53
CA ASN A 137 9.79 -9.35 -13.20
C ASN A 137 10.47 -9.80 -11.89
N ASN A 138 10.17 -9.10 -10.80
CA ASN A 138 10.80 -9.34 -9.50
C ASN A 138 9.95 -10.26 -8.57
N GLY A 139 8.76 -10.69 -9.01
CA GLY A 139 7.86 -11.54 -8.24
C GLY A 139 7.01 -10.80 -7.20
N LEU A 140 7.08 -9.48 -7.14
CA LEU A 140 6.21 -8.66 -6.29
C LEU A 140 4.83 -8.50 -6.91
N GLU A 141 3.84 -8.52 -6.03
CA GLU A 141 2.44 -8.40 -6.40
C GLU A 141 1.69 -7.59 -5.35
N VAL A 142 0.81 -6.69 -5.82
CA VAL A 142 -0.20 -6.03 -5.00
C VAL A 142 -1.57 -6.46 -5.52
N ARG A 143 -2.38 -7.03 -4.64
CA ARG A 143 -3.77 -7.39 -4.98
C ARG A 143 -4.66 -6.19 -4.74
N ALA A 144 -5.50 -5.85 -5.71
CA ALA A 144 -6.44 -4.76 -5.57
C ALA A 144 -7.86 -5.22 -5.90
N ALA A 145 -8.85 -4.70 -5.19
CA ALA A 145 -10.24 -5.07 -5.40
C ALA A 145 -11.18 -3.92 -5.05
N VAL A 146 -12.31 -3.86 -5.76
CA VAL A 146 -13.43 -2.97 -5.46
C VAL A 146 -14.62 -3.81 -5.05
N PHE A 147 -15.25 -3.45 -3.93
CA PHE A 147 -16.41 -4.14 -3.37
C PHE A 147 -17.69 -3.32 -3.53
N ALA A 148 -18.80 -3.99 -3.86
CA ALA A 148 -20.09 -3.35 -4.03
C ALA A 148 -20.69 -2.85 -2.70
N THR A 149 -20.33 -3.50 -1.60
CA THR A 149 -20.82 -3.21 -0.25
C THR A 149 -19.66 -2.88 0.69
N ASN A 150 -19.94 -2.81 1.99
CA ASN A 150 -18.93 -2.64 3.02
C ASN A 150 -18.24 -3.96 3.41
N GLU A 151 -18.67 -5.07 2.78
CA GLU A 151 -18.24 -6.44 3.06
C GLU A 151 -17.44 -7.01 1.89
N LYS A 152 -16.54 -7.97 2.19
CA LYS A 152 -15.70 -8.67 1.19
C LYS A 152 -16.46 -9.80 0.47
N VAL A 153 -17.66 -9.51 -0.06
CA VAL A 153 -18.54 -10.52 -0.68
C VAL A 153 -18.65 -10.32 -2.18
N THR A 154 -19.12 -9.16 -2.61
CA THR A 154 -19.41 -8.88 -4.03
C THR A 154 -18.33 -7.99 -4.63
N PHE A 155 -17.50 -8.58 -5.47
CA PHE A 155 -16.46 -7.87 -6.22
C PHE A 155 -17.07 -7.14 -7.42
N LEU A 156 -16.77 -5.85 -7.55
CA LEU A 156 -17.04 -5.05 -8.73
C LEU A 156 -15.86 -5.06 -9.71
N ASP A 157 -14.64 -5.16 -9.17
CA ASP A 157 -13.41 -5.27 -9.94
C ASP A 157 -12.32 -5.94 -9.10
N ILE A 158 -11.41 -6.65 -9.76
CA ILE A 158 -10.26 -7.34 -9.15
C ILE A 158 -9.05 -7.16 -10.07
N GLN A 159 -7.94 -6.71 -9.51
CA GLN A 159 -6.67 -6.52 -10.21
C GLN A 159 -5.50 -7.14 -9.43
N SER A 160 -4.47 -7.51 -10.17
CA SER A 160 -3.18 -7.98 -9.65
C SER A 160 -2.08 -7.15 -10.32
N PHE A 161 -1.49 -6.24 -9.56
CA PHE A 161 -0.44 -5.35 -10.04
C PHE A 161 0.92 -5.99 -9.82
N LYS A 162 1.75 -5.96 -10.88
CA LYS A 162 3.12 -6.51 -10.88
C LYS A 162 4.07 -5.46 -11.46
N GLY A 163 5.34 -5.52 -11.07
CA GLY A 163 6.37 -4.62 -11.55
C GLY A 163 7.36 -4.22 -10.47
N THR A 164 8.13 -3.17 -10.75
CA THR A 164 8.99 -2.55 -9.73
C THR A 164 8.15 -1.91 -8.63
N LEU A 165 8.75 -1.63 -7.47
CA LEU A 165 8.04 -0.90 -6.41
C LEU A 165 7.49 0.45 -6.89
N PHE A 166 8.21 1.16 -7.78
CA PHE A 166 7.72 2.39 -8.39
C PHE A 166 6.50 2.16 -9.29
N ASP A 167 6.51 1.07 -10.08
CA ASP A 167 5.36 0.71 -10.91
C ASP A 167 4.15 0.39 -10.04
N LEU A 168 4.34 -0.35 -8.95
CA LEU A 168 3.27 -0.73 -8.02
C LEU A 168 2.65 0.50 -7.34
N ILE A 169 3.45 1.48 -6.91
CA ILE A 169 2.95 2.75 -6.37
C ILE A 169 2.04 3.46 -7.38
N ASN A 170 2.52 3.61 -8.62
CA ASN A 170 1.78 4.34 -9.65
C ASN A 170 0.50 3.61 -10.09
N GLN A 171 0.56 2.27 -10.22
CA GLN A 171 -0.60 1.44 -10.54
C GLN A 171 -1.66 1.52 -9.43
N CYS A 172 -1.26 1.42 -8.17
CA CYS A 172 -2.19 1.55 -7.04
C CYS A 172 -2.82 2.94 -6.96
N GLU A 173 -2.04 4.00 -7.15
CA GLU A 173 -2.58 5.36 -7.14
C GLU A 173 -3.56 5.59 -8.30
N ALA A 174 -3.23 5.14 -9.52
CA ALA A 174 -4.13 5.21 -10.67
C ALA A 174 -5.43 4.45 -10.39
N TYR A 175 -5.33 3.24 -9.83
CA TYR A 175 -6.47 2.41 -9.48
C TYR A 175 -7.41 3.10 -8.48
N VAL A 176 -6.87 3.74 -7.44
CA VAL A 176 -7.67 4.54 -6.52
C VAL A 176 -8.36 5.68 -7.26
N LYS A 177 -7.62 6.48 -8.06
CA LYS A 177 -8.18 7.62 -8.79
C LYS A 177 -9.35 7.24 -9.70
N GLU A 178 -9.28 6.05 -10.30
CA GLU A 178 -10.33 5.52 -11.20
C GLU A 178 -11.59 5.07 -10.44
N HIS A 179 -11.47 4.65 -9.18
CA HIS A 179 -12.56 4.03 -8.40
C HIS A 179 -13.09 4.89 -7.24
N ILE A 180 -12.52 6.08 -7.02
CA ILE A 180 -13.08 7.08 -6.10
C ILE A 180 -13.98 8.08 -6.81
N ASN A 181 -14.84 8.74 -6.04
CA ASN A 181 -15.64 9.84 -6.57
C ASN A 181 -14.82 11.14 -6.62
N TRP A 182 -15.12 11.94 -7.64
CA TRP A 182 -14.59 13.28 -7.83
C TRP A 182 -15.74 14.28 -7.85
N ARG A 183 -15.66 15.29 -7.00
CA ARG A 183 -16.51 16.48 -7.07
C ARG A 183 -15.94 17.41 -8.14
N ALA A 184 -16.78 17.99 -8.97
CA ALA A 184 -16.36 18.98 -9.95
C ALA A 184 -17.07 20.30 -9.62
N ASP A 185 -16.30 21.30 -9.22
CA ASP A 185 -16.78 22.64 -8.91
C ASP A 185 -16.30 23.60 -10.01
N ILE A 186 -17.08 24.65 -10.31
CA ILE A 186 -16.66 25.71 -11.23
C ILE A 186 -16.29 26.91 -10.36
N ILE A 187 -14.99 27.20 -10.27
CA ILE A 187 -14.45 28.35 -9.55
C ILE A 187 -13.83 29.26 -10.59
N GLU A 188 -14.30 30.52 -10.67
CA GLU A 188 -13.79 31.52 -11.62
C GLU A 188 -13.71 31.01 -13.07
N PHE A 189 -14.78 30.34 -13.54
CA PHE A 189 -14.89 29.72 -14.87
C PHE A 189 -13.92 28.58 -15.15
N LYS A 190 -13.14 28.13 -14.16
CA LYS A 190 -12.29 26.94 -14.25
C LYS A 190 -12.94 25.78 -13.50
N ARG A 191 -13.03 24.63 -14.18
CA ARG A 191 -13.45 23.38 -13.56
C ARG A 191 -12.33 22.87 -12.66
N VAL A 192 -12.62 22.74 -11.37
CA VAL A 192 -11.72 22.15 -10.37
C VAL A 192 -12.29 20.80 -9.96
N GLU A 193 -11.52 19.73 -10.19
CA GLU A 193 -11.90 18.38 -9.75
C GLU A 193 -11.27 18.07 -8.39
N THR A 194 -12.12 17.88 -7.39
CA THR A 194 -11.74 17.59 -6.00
C THR A 194 -12.07 16.13 -5.67
N PRO A 195 -11.07 15.29 -5.32
CA PRO A 195 -11.31 13.89 -4.98
C PRO A 195 -11.98 13.77 -3.60
N GLU A 196 -12.82 12.75 -3.41
CA GLU A 196 -13.53 12.52 -2.14
C GLU A 196 -12.61 12.16 -0.97
N VAL A 197 -11.40 11.67 -1.26
CA VAL A 197 -10.32 11.43 -0.30
C VAL A 197 -9.04 12.13 -0.77
N PRO A 198 -8.17 12.60 0.15
CA PRO A 198 -6.91 13.22 -0.22
C PRO A 198 -5.96 12.23 -0.93
N ILE A 199 -5.80 12.39 -2.24
CA ILE A 199 -4.94 11.51 -3.05
C ILE A 199 -3.49 11.52 -2.59
N LYS A 200 -2.95 12.65 -2.11
CA LYS A 200 -1.57 12.69 -1.63
C LYS A 200 -1.40 11.85 -0.37
N ALA A 201 -2.33 11.94 0.58
CA ALA A 201 -2.37 11.07 1.76
C ALA A 201 -2.52 9.58 1.41
N VAL A 202 -3.37 9.25 0.43
CA VAL A 202 -3.51 7.86 -0.06
C VAL A 202 -2.20 7.38 -0.69
N ARG A 203 -1.55 8.20 -1.52
CA ARG A 203 -0.23 7.89 -2.10
C ARG A 203 0.81 7.66 -1.01
N GLU A 204 0.89 8.53 0.00
CA GLU A 204 1.79 8.38 1.15
C GLU A 204 1.53 7.04 1.89
N ALA A 205 0.26 6.65 2.09
CA ALA A 205 -0.07 5.35 2.70
C ALA A 205 0.37 4.16 1.83
N ILE A 206 0.19 4.22 0.51
CA ILE A 206 0.67 3.19 -0.44
C ILE A 206 2.19 3.08 -0.38
N VAL A 207 2.90 4.20 -0.44
CA VAL A 207 4.36 4.22 -0.41
C VAL A 207 4.88 3.68 0.92
N ASN A 208 4.28 4.08 2.05
CA ASN A 208 4.65 3.56 3.37
C ASN A 208 4.38 2.06 3.49
N SER A 209 3.27 1.57 2.95
CA SER A 209 2.98 0.14 2.89
C SER A 209 4.07 -0.61 2.10
N LEU A 210 4.43 -0.17 0.90
CA LEU A 210 5.46 -0.84 0.11
C LEU A 210 6.88 -0.71 0.70
N CYS A 211 7.19 0.43 1.31
CA CYS A 211 8.49 0.70 1.93
C CYS A 211 8.71 -0.13 3.22
N HIS A 212 7.67 -0.31 4.03
CA HIS A 212 7.76 -1.01 5.31
C HIS A 212 7.30 -2.48 5.24
N ARG A 213 7.04 -2.99 4.04
CA ARG A 213 6.65 -4.39 3.79
C ARG A 213 7.65 -5.38 4.39
N ASP A 214 7.14 -6.42 5.03
CA ASP A 214 7.90 -7.64 5.28
C ASP A 214 7.94 -8.49 4.00
N PHE A 215 9.10 -8.51 3.34
CA PHE A 215 9.30 -9.22 2.08
C PHE A 215 9.48 -10.73 2.24
N ASP A 216 9.73 -11.22 3.46
CA ASP A 216 9.78 -12.65 3.76
C ASP A 216 8.37 -13.21 4.04
N ASN A 217 7.36 -12.34 4.23
CA ASN A 217 5.97 -12.76 4.39
C ASN A 217 5.38 -13.17 3.03
N PRO A 218 4.79 -14.38 2.91
CA PRO A 218 4.17 -14.84 1.66
C PRO A 218 2.94 -14.03 1.26
N ALA A 219 2.30 -13.32 2.20
CA ALA A 219 1.21 -12.41 1.88
C ALA A 219 1.72 -11.18 1.11
N GLY A 220 0.93 -10.74 0.13
CA GLY A 220 1.15 -9.49 -0.59
C GLY A 220 0.52 -8.29 0.12
N ASN A 221 0.88 -7.09 -0.31
CA ASN A 221 0.09 -5.90 0.03
C ASN A 221 -1.28 -5.99 -0.64
N GLU A 222 -2.29 -5.40 -0.01
CA GLU A 222 -3.64 -5.35 -0.56
C GLU A 222 -4.18 -3.93 -0.57
N LEU A 223 -4.91 -3.59 -1.63
CA LEU A 223 -5.65 -2.34 -1.78
C LEU A 223 -7.13 -2.69 -1.99
N ALA A 224 -7.95 -2.46 -0.97
CA ALA A 224 -9.38 -2.77 -1.02
C ALA A 224 -10.21 -1.49 -0.97
N ILE A 225 -11.05 -1.28 -1.99
CA ILE A 225 -11.94 -0.12 -2.08
C ILE A 225 -13.38 -0.61 -1.85
N TYR A 226 -13.94 -0.25 -0.71
CA TYR A 226 -15.33 -0.54 -0.36
C TYR A 226 -16.20 0.67 -0.63
N LYS A 227 -17.52 0.48 -0.53
CA LYS A 227 -18.49 1.58 -0.62
C LYS A 227 -18.19 2.72 0.38
N ASN A 228 -17.82 2.39 1.62
CA ASN A 228 -17.62 3.39 2.69
C ASN A 228 -16.16 3.68 3.05
N ARG A 229 -15.18 2.96 2.50
CA ARG A 229 -13.78 3.13 2.90
C ARG A 229 -12.79 2.59 1.88
N ILE A 230 -11.53 3.01 2.00
CA ILE A 230 -10.38 2.46 1.27
C ILE A 230 -9.43 1.89 2.32
N GLU A 231 -9.08 0.62 2.19
CA GLU A 231 -8.16 -0.12 3.05
C GLU A 231 -6.86 -0.39 2.29
N ILE A 232 -5.73 -0.02 2.90
CA ILE A 232 -4.38 -0.38 2.43
C ILE A 232 -3.77 -1.29 3.50
N TYR A 233 -3.60 -2.56 3.15
CA TYR A 233 -3.03 -3.56 4.02
C TYR A 233 -1.55 -3.78 3.71
N ASN A 234 -0.75 -3.85 4.76
CA ASN A 234 0.66 -4.17 4.72
C ASN A 234 0.95 -5.48 5.46
N PRO A 235 1.58 -6.48 4.82
CA PRO A 235 2.08 -7.65 5.51
C PRO A 235 3.32 -7.29 6.32
N GLY A 236 3.28 -7.57 7.62
CA GLY A 236 4.33 -7.22 8.57
C GLY A 236 3.82 -6.36 9.72
N GLN A 237 4.42 -6.56 10.89
CA GLN A 237 4.00 -5.87 12.10
C GLN A 237 4.56 -4.43 12.16
N PHE A 238 3.85 -3.56 12.85
CA PHE A 238 4.34 -2.23 13.20
C PHE A 238 5.56 -2.34 14.14
N PRO A 239 6.49 -1.36 14.18
CA PRO A 239 7.63 -1.39 15.10
C PRO A 239 7.23 -1.71 16.54
N PHE A 240 7.93 -2.69 17.12
CA PHE A 240 7.67 -3.13 18.49
C PHE A 240 7.87 -1.98 19.49
N ASP A 241 7.06 -1.95 20.54
CA ASP A 241 6.94 -0.87 21.54
C ASP A 241 6.34 0.46 21.05
N TYR A 242 6.06 0.60 19.74
CA TYR A 242 5.44 1.82 19.23
C TYR A 242 3.96 1.63 18.90
N SER A 243 3.23 2.73 19.01
CA SER A 243 1.89 2.90 18.48
C SER A 243 1.92 3.87 17.29
N PRO A 244 0.94 3.78 16.36
CA PRO A 244 0.79 4.79 15.31
C PRO A 244 0.68 6.22 15.86
N ASP A 245 0.04 6.39 17.03
CA ASP A 245 -0.15 7.68 17.67
C ASP A 245 1.16 8.38 18.06
N ASP A 246 2.23 7.61 18.36
CA ASP A 246 3.54 8.17 18.70
C ASP A 246 4.15 8.93 17.50
N PHE A 247 3.99 8.36 16.30
CA PHE A 247 4.43 8.98 15.04
C PHE A 247 3.53 10.13 14.62
N ILE A 248 2.21 10.04 14.87
CA ILE A 248 1.25 11.12 14.56
C ILE A 248 1.55 12.37 15.39
N LYS A 249 1.97 12.21 16.65
CA LYS A 249 2.40 13.31 17.52
C LYS A 249 3.70 14.00 17.05
N GLY A 250 4.44 13.37 16.14
CA GLY A 250 5.62 13.95 15.48
C GLY A 250 6.88 14.01 16.34
N ARG A 251 6.96 13.24 17.44
CA ARG A 251 8.14 13.19 18.31
C ARG A 251 9.11 12.07 17.94
N GLU A 252 8.62 11.06 17.22
CA GLU A 252 9.40 9.89 16.84
C GLU A 252 10.21 10.10 15.56
N LYS A 253 11.35 9.42 15.49
CA LYS A 253 12.20 9.37 14.28
C LYS A 253 11.71 8.27 13.34
N SER A 254 12.02 8.40 12.05
CA SER A 254 11.71 7.34 11.08
C SER A 254 12.50 6.06 11.40
N ILE A 255 11.80 4.92 11.44
CA ILE A 255 12.39 3.59 11.65
C ILE A 255 12.01 2.73 10.43
N PRO A 256 12.73 2.85 9.31
CA PRO A 256 12.42 2.10 8.09
C PRO A 256 12.75 0.62 8.25
N ARG A 257 11.77 -0.25 7.99
CA ARG A 257 12.02 -1.71 7.89
C ARG A 257 12.97 -2.02 6.73
N ASN A 258 12.88 -1.30 5.62
CA ASN A 258 13.75 -1.52 4.47
C ASN A 258 14.58 -0.26 4.18
N PRO A 259 15.73 -0.04 4.86
CA PRO A 259 16.52 1.19 4.73
C PRO A 259 16.93 1.52 3.29
N LEU A 260 17.44 0.56 2.52
CA LEU A 260 17.84 0.79 1.12
C LEU A 260 16.67 1.19 0.21
N ILE A 261 15.48 0.63 0.44
CA ILE A 261 14.25 1.01 -0.27
C ILE A 261 13.82 2.42 0.14
N ALA A 262 13.80 2.69 1.45
CA ALA A 262 13.45 4.00 1.99
C ALA A 262 14.39 5.10 1.48
N ASP A 263 15.69 4.85 1.46
CA ASP A 263 16.70 5.79 0.96
C ASP A 263 16.51 6.06 -0.54
N THR A 264 16.17 5.03 -1.31
CA THR A 264 15.89 5.20 -2.74
C THR A 264 14.63 6.05 -2.95
N PHE A 265 13.53 5.79 -2.23
CA PHE A 265 12.32 6.63 -2.32
C PHE A 265 12.52 8.05 -1.79
N TYR A 266 13.40 8.23 -0.80
CA TYR A 266 13.78 9.55 -0.34
C TYR A 266 14.46 10.30 -1.49
N ILE A 267 15.37 9.69 -2.24
CA ILE A 267 16.05 10.39 -3.35
C ILE A 267 15.06 10.97 -4.37
N THR A 268 13.97 10.28 -4.69
CA THR A 268 12.97 10.74 -5.66
C THR A 268 11.85 11.60 -5.06
N LYS A 269 11.94 11.98 -3.78
CA LYS A 269 10.90 12.73 -3.05
C LYS A 269 9.56 12.00 -2.98
N ASP A 270 9.57 10.67 -3.06
CA ASP A 270 8.41 9.82 -2.82
C ASP A 270 8.15 9.63 -1.31
N ILE A 271 9.19 9.77 -0.47
CA ILE A 271 9.06 9.84 1.01
C ILE A 271 9.93 10.94 1.63
N GLU A 272 9.68 11.20 2.92
CA GLU A 272 10.50 12.07 3.78
C GLU A 272 11.14 11.27 4.94
N ARG A 273 12.33 11.66 5.39
CA ARG A 273 13.10 10.96 6.45
C ARG A 273 12.68 11.28 7.89
N TRP A 274 11.84 12.29 8.08
CA TRP A 274 11.52 12.85 9.40
C TRP A 274 10.39 12.13 10.16
N GLY A 275 10.04 10.90 9.79
CA GLY A 275 8.98 10.13 10.47
C GLY A 275 7.57 10.75 10.34
N SER A 276 7.41 11.74 9.48
CA SER A 276 6.21 12.57 9.38
C SER A 276 5.13 12.00 8.47
N GLY A 277 5.30 10.80 7.91
CA GLY A 277 4.36 10.20 6.97
C GLY A 277 2.96 10.02 7.55
N LEU A 278 2.84 9.38 8.72
CA LEU A 278 1.53 9.19 9.36
C LEU A 278 0.90 10.53 9.77
N LYS A 279 1.71 11.46 10.30
CA LYS A 279 1.26 12.81 10.63
C LYS A 279 0.71 13.56 9.40
N ARG A 280 1.41 13.53 8.27
CA ARG A 280 0.95 14.15 7.01
C ARG A 280 -0.38 13.57 6.55
N ILE A 281 -0.52 12.24 6.60
CA ILE A 281 -1.78 11.56 6.26
C ILE A 281 -2.90 12.08 7.17
N THR A 282 -2.67 12.13 8.49
CA THR A 282 -3.65 12.62 9.46
C THR A 282 -4.01 14.08 9.23
N ASP A 283 -3.03 14.95 9.02
CA ASP A 283 -3.23 16.40 8.81
C ASP A 283 -4.04 16.65 7.54
N GLU A 284 -3.67 16.03 6.41
CA GLU A 284 -4.35 16.23 5.13
C GLU A 284 -5.79 15.67 5.15
N CYS A 285 -6.01 14.55 5.84
CA CYS A 285 -7.34 14.01 6.08
C CYS A 285 -8.17 14.94 6.97
N LYS A 286 -7.59 15.45 8.06
CA LYS A 286 -8.26 16.36 9.00
C LYS A 286 -8.67 17.67 8.33
N GLU A 287 -7.81 18.27 7.50
CA GLU A 287 -8.12 19.47 6.72
C GLU A 287 -9.34 19.30 5.80
N ARG A 288 -9.61 18.07 5.35
CA ARG A 288 -10.75 17.74 4.48
C ARG A 288 -11.94 17.11 5.21
N GLY A 289 -11.89 17.00 6.55
CA GLY A 289 -12.92 16.32 7.33
C GLY A 289 -13.04 14.83 7.04
N ILE A 290 -11.98 14.20 6.53
CA ILE A 290 -11.93 12.78 6.22
C ILE A 290 -11.37 12.02 7.42
N LYS A 291 -12.07 11.00 7.90
CA LYS A 291 -11.57 10.12 8.96
C LYS A 291 -10.55 9.14 8.38
N VAL A 292 -9.43 8.97 9.09
CA VAL A 292 -8.41 7.95 8.79
C VAL A 292 -8.03 7.19 10.07
N THR A 293 -7.84 5.88 9.97
CA THR A 293 -7.37 5.02 11.08
C THR A 293 -6.12 4.24 10.69
N PHE A 294 -5.33 3.91 11.71
CA PHE A 294 -4.09 3.16 11.61
C PHE A 294 -4.15 2.01 12.63
N GLU A 295 -4.27 0.78 12.15
CA GLU A 295 -4.60 -0.36 13.00
C GLU A 295 -3.54 -1.45 12.91
N LYS A 296 -3.03 -1.86 14.07
CA LYS A 296 -2.18 -3.04 14.21
C LYS A 296 -3.10 -4.26 14.30
N ILE A 297 -3.08 -5.11 13.29
CA ILE A 297 -3.85 -6.37 13.28
C ILE A 297 -2.90 -7.56 13.40
N LYS A 298 -3.42 -8.73 13.77
CA LYS A 298 -2.59 -9.93 13.98
C LYS A 298 -1.74 -10.30 12.76
N SER A 299 -2.26 -10.06 11.56
CA SER A 299 -1.60 -10.40 10.30
C SER A 299 -0.66 -9.30 9.79
N GLY A 300 -0.80 -8.05 10.25
CA GLY A 300 0.01 -6.94 9.77
C GLY A 300 -0.53 -5.56 10.17
N PHE A 301 -0.44 -4.60 9.26
CA PHE A 301 -0.84 -3.22 9.52
C PHE A 301 -1.86 -2.73 8.49
N LEU A 302 -2.89 -2.02 8.95
CA LEU A 302 -4.00 -1.55 8.12
C LEU A 302 -4.13 -0.03 8.22
N VAL A 303 -4.19 0.64 7.06
CA VAL A 303 -4.55 2.05 6.96
C VAL A 303 -5.91 2.16 6.28
N THR A 304 -6.87 2.80 6.95
CA THR A 304 -8.25 2.90 6.47
C THR A 304 -8.66 4.35 6.31
N PHE A 305 -8.99 4.76 5.08
CA PHE A 305 -9.59 6.05 4.77
C PHE A 305 -11.10 5.90 4.66
N TYR A 306 -11.88 6.60 5.49
CA TYR A 306 -13.34 6.53 5.43
C TYR A 306 -13.86 7.50 4.37
N ARG A 307 -14.59 6.96 3.39
CA ARG A 307 -15.19 7.75 2.32
C ARG A 307 -16.36 8.54 2.91
N PRO A 308 -16.50 9.83 2.59
CA PRO A 308 -17.66 10.60 3.03
C PRO A 308 -18.90 9.99 2.39
N GLU A 309 -19.99 9.85 3.15
CA GLU A 309 -21.26 9.44 2.56
C GLU A 309 -21.63 10.45 1.48
N THR A 310 -21.99 9.97 0.29
CA THR A 310 -22.68 10.80 -0.70
C THR A 310 -23.98 11.29 -0.07
N VAL A 311 -23.95 12.45 0.57
CA VAL A 311 -25.16 13.15 0.99
C VAL A 311 -25.92 13.45 -0.29
N ILE A 312 -26.99 12.70 -0.54
CA ILE A 312 -27.98 13.06 -1.55
C ILE A 312 -28.69 14.30 -0.98
N PRO A 313 -28.57 15.48 -1.59
CA PRO A 313 -29.34 16.63 -1.13
C PRO A 313 -30.82 16.30 -1.30
N GLY A 314 -31.54 16.10 -0.20
CA GLY A 314 -32.97 15.80 -0.21
C GLY A 314 -33.48 14.76 0.81
N MET A 315 -32.59 14.08 1.55
CA MET A 315 -33.00 13.04 2.52
C MET A 315 -32.67 13.35 3.99
N LEU A 316 -32.31 14.60 4.31
CA LEU A 316 -32.23 15.09 5.69
C LEU A 316 -33.41 16.03 5.95
N GLY A 317 -34.17 15.69 6.98
CA GLY A 317 -35.30 16.47 7.48
C GLY A 317 -34.91 17.92 7.75
N LYS A 318 -35.88 18.81 7.53
CA LYS A 318 -35.78 20.26 7.77
C LYS A 318 -35.13 20.56 9.12
N GLY A 319 -33.93 21.12 9.08
CA GLY A 319 -33.22 21.63 10.23
C GLY A 319 -31.86 22.18 9.82
N GLU A 320 -31.83 23.50 9.63
CA GLU A 320 -30.64 24.36 9.47
C GLU A 320 -30.00 24.46 8.07
N GLN A 321 -30.18 25.67 7.51
CA GLN A 321 -29.62 26.17 6.27
C GLN A 321 -28.13 26.52 6.41
N LYS A 322 -27.33 26.15 5.41
CA LYS A 322 -26.52 27.12 4.62
C LYS A 322 -26.15 26.54 3.23
N SER A 323 -26.98 26.92 2.26
CA SER A 323 -26.76 27.16 0.81
C SER A 323 -25.74 26.34 -0.02
N TRP A 324 -26.28 25.34 -0.74
CA TRP A 324 -26.23 25.03 -2.20
C TRP A 324 -25.11 25.53 -3.12
N VAL A 325 -24.58 24.64 -4.00
CA VAL A 325 -24.75 24.70 -5.49
C VAL A 325 -24.69 23.28 -6.13
N LYS A 326 -25.51 23.14 -7.17
CA LYS A 326 -25.89 22.01 -8.03
C LYS A 326 -24.73 21.19 -8.62
N SER A 327 -24.80 19.86 -8.49
CA SER A 327 -23.87 18.92 -9.13
C SER A 327 -24.33 18.52 -10.54
N SER A 328 -23.53 18.83 -11.55
CA SER A 328 -23.64 18.30 -12.91
C SER A 328 -22.66 17.14 -13.13
N GLN A 329 -23.23 15.94 -13.26
CA GLN A 329 -22.75 14.73 -13.96
C GLN A 329 -21.28 14.28 -13.88
N LYS A 330 -21.10 13.10 -13.25
CA LYS A 330 -20.52 11.90 -13.91
C LYS A 330 -21.54 10.75 -13.76
N SER A 331 -22.52 10.67 -14.66
CA SER A 331 -23.67 9.73 -14.58
C SER A 331 -23.54 8.48 -15.47
N SER A 332 -22.44 8.28 -16.19
CA SER A 332 -22.37 7.21 -17.22
C SER A 332 -22.57 5.78 -16.67
N GLN A 333 -22.05 5.45 -15.48
CA GLN A 333 -22.24 4.12 -14.89
C GLN A 333 -23.55 3.99 -14.10
N LYS A 334 -23.95 5.03 -13.35
CA LYS A 334 -25.24 5.05 -12.62
C LYS A 334 -26.45 5.04 -13.55
N SER A 335 -26.36 5.68 -14.73
CA SER A 335 -27.43 5.69 -15.72
C SER A 335 -27.61 4.34 -16.41
N SER A 336 -26.53 3.60 -16.71
CA SER A 336 -26.63 2.25 -17.30
C SER A 336 -27.34 1.26 -16.37
N GLN A 337 -27.02 1.30 -15.07
CA GLN A 337 -27.67 0.43 -14.08
C GLN A 337 -29.16 0.74 -13.92
N LYS A 338 -29.52 2.02 -13.83
CA LYS A 338 -30.93 2.44 -13.75
C LYS A 338 -31.74 2.13 -15.01
N ILE A 339 -31.13 2.23 -16.20
CA ILE A 339 -31.78 1.83 -17.46
C ILE A 339 -32.07 0.33 -17.45
N PHE A 340 -31.13 -0.48 -16.94
CA PHE A 340 -31.30 -1.93 -16.83
C PHE A 340 -32.45 -2.30 -15.88
N GLU A 341 -32.52 -1.68 -14.70
CA GLU A 341 -33.61 -1.87 -13.72
C GLU A 341 -34.99 -1.46 -14.28
N LEU A 342 -35.08 -0.33 -14.98
CA LEU A 342 -36.34 0.12 -15.59
C LEU A 342 -36.80 -0.82 -16.72
N ILE A 343 -35.87 -1.41 -17.47
CA ILE A 343 -36.19 -2.40 -18.49
C ILE A 343 -36.63 -3.73 -17.85
N GLN A 344 -36.07 -4.11 -16.68
CA GLN A 344 -36.56 -5.27 -15.93
C GLN A 344 -38.02 -5.09 -15.48
N GLN A 345 -38.38 -3.88 -15.08
CA GLN A 345 -39.75 -3.57 -14.61
C GLN A 345 -40.75 -3.43 -15.76
N ASN A 346 -40.32 -2.90 -16.91
CA ASN A 346 -41.14 -2.77 -18.09
C ASN A 346 -40.31 -2.98 -19.36
N ASN A 347 -40.41 -4.17 -19.95
CA ASN A 347 -39.69 -4.53 -21.15
C ASN A 347 -40.16 -3.79 -22.43
N TYR A 348 -41.32 -3.13 -22.41
CA TYR A 348 -41.80 -2.30 -23.54
C TYR A 348 -41.36 -0.84 -23.46
N ILE A 349 -40.62 -0.45 -22.41
CA ILE A 349 -40.28 0.96 -22.17
C ILE A 349 -39.52 1.59 -23.34
N THR A 350 -40.00 2.75 -23.78
CA THR A 350 -39.43 3.49 -24.90
C THR A 350 -38.25 4.35 -24.46
N ILE A 351 -37.39 4.72 -25.42
CA ILE A 351 -36.28 5.67 -25.17
C ILE A 351 -36.81 7.03 -24.67
N ARG A 352 -38.00 7.45 -25.14
CA ARG A 352 -38.64 8.69 -24.70
C ARG A 352 -39.08 8.62 -23.23
N GLU A 353 -39.63 7.49 -22.80
CA GLU A 353 -40.04 7.28 -21.40
C GLU A 353 -38.81 7.16 -20.49
N LEU A 354 -37.79 6.42 -20.90
CA LEU A 354 -36.50 6.35 -20.17
C LEU A 354 -35.87 7.73 -20.02
N SER A 355 -35.92 8.56 -21.06
CA SER A 355 -35.41 9.94 -21.04
C SER A 355 -36.18 10.82 -20.05
N LYS A 356 -37.51 10.67 -19.96
CA LYS A 356 -38.34 11.38 -18.98
C LYS A 356 -38.09 10.91 -17.55
N ILE A 357 -38.07 9.60 -17.30
CA ILE A 357 -37.91 9.04 -15.94
C ILE A 357 -36.52 9.32 -15.38
N LEU A 358 -35.49 9.27 -16.22
CA LEU A 358 -34.10 9.45 -15.79
C LEU A 358 -33.60 10.89 -15.94
N GLU A 359 -34.44 11.80 -16.45
CA GLU A 359 -34.12 13.22 -16.71
C GLU A 359 -32.79 13.42 -17.47
N ILE A 360 -32.50 12.53 -18.42
CA ILE A 360 -31.31 12.60 -19.28
C ILE A 360 -31.70 12.59 -20.75
N SER A 361 -30.86 13.18 -21.61
CA SER A 361 -31.15 13.31 -23.03
C SER A 361 -31.33 11.94 -23.71
N GLY A 362 -32.22 11.87 -24.71
CA GLY A 362 -32.41 10.64 -25.49
C GLY A 362 -31.12 10.10 -26.12
N ARG A 363 -30.18 10.99 -26.50
CA ARG A 363 -28.84 10.62 -26.96
C ARG A 363 -28.02 9.90 -25.89
N ALA A 364 -28.10 10.33 -24.62
CA ALA A 364 -27.43 9.67 -23.51
C ALA A 364 -28.04 8.30 -23.20
N ILE A 365 -29.36 8.15 -23.30
CA ILE A 365 -30.05 6.84 -23.19
C ILE A 365 -29.54 5.88 -24.26
N ILE A 366 -29.52 6.31 -25.53
CA ILE A 366 -29.04 5.49 -26.66
C ILE A 366 -27.60 5.03 -26.43
N LYS A 367 -26.72 5.93 -25.96
CA LYS A 367 -25.32 5.60 -25.66
C LYS A 367 -25.22 4.48 -24.61
N ASN A 368 -25.96 4.58 -23.51
CA ASN A 368 -25.95 3.56 -22.44
C ASN A 368 -26.56 2.22 -22.90
N ILE A 369 -27.67 2.25 -23.66
CA ILE A 369 -28.27 1.04 -24.27
C ILE A 369 -27.27 0.34 -25.19
N ASN A 370 -26.52 1.09 -26.00
CA ASN A 370 -25.49 0.50 -26.86
C ASN A 370 -24.34 -0.15 -26.09
N ILE A 371 -23.97 0.39 -24.92
CA ILE A 371 -22.99 -0.24 -24.02
C ILE A 371 -23.54 -1.57 -23.50
N LEU A 372 -24.80 -1.61 -23.04
CA LEU A 372 -25.46 -2.82 -22.53
C LEU A 372 -25.63 -3.90 -23.61
N LYS A 373 -25.92 -3.49 -24.86
CA LYS A 373 -25.96 -4.39 -26.02
C LYS A 373 -24.59 -4.98 -26.32
N LYS A 374 -23.54 -4.14 -26.37
CA LYS A 374 -22.16 -4.59 -26.62
C LYS A 374 -21.63 -5.52 -25.55
N SER A 375 -22.01 -5.30 -24.28
CA SER A 375 -21.66 -6.19 -23.17
C SER A 375 -22.51 -7.46 -23.12
N GLY A 376 -23.39 -7.70 -24.10
CA GLY A 376 -24.23 -8.90 -24.17
C GLY A 376 -25.33 -8.99 -23.10
N LYS A 377 -25.67 -7.89 -22.43
CA LYS A 377 -26.64 -7.86 -21.31
C LYS A 377 -28.06 -7.53 -21.75
N LEU A 378 -28.23 -6.94 -22.94
CA LEU A 378 -29.50 -6.42 -23.42
C LEU A 378 -29.66 -6.63 -24.93
N LYS A 379 -30.84 -7.02 -25.39
CA LYS A 379 -31.21 -7.17 -26.79
C LYS A 379 -32.57 -6.53 -27.07
N ARG A 380 -32.82 -6.09 -28.31
CA ARG A 380 -34.14 -5.62 -28.76
C ARG A 380 -34.76 -6.71 -29.63
N ILE A 381 -36.00 -7.07 -29.36
CA ILE A 381 -36.78 -8.06 -30.10
C ILE A 381 -37.98 -7.36 -30.76
N GLY A 382 -38.14 -7.56 -32.07
CA GLY A 382 -39.21 -6.96 -32.87
C GLY A 382 -38.86 -5.59 -33.49
N PRO A 383 -39.80 -4.98 -34.24
CA PRO A 383 -39.58 -3.76 -35.01
C PRO A 383 -39.40 -2.51 -34.13
N ASP A 384 -38.83 -1.43 -34.68
CA ASP A 384 -38.56 -0.17 -33.98
C ASP A 384 -39.83 0.44 -33.34
N LYS A 385 -40.98 0.23 -33.98
CA LYS A 385 -42.31 0.55 -33.46
C LYS A 385 -43.02 -0.75 -33.06
N GLY A 386 -43.05 -1.05 -31.76
CA GLY A 386 -43.78 -2.20 -31.19
C GLY A 386 -42.93 -3.37 -30.67
N GLY A 387 -41.60 -3.37 -30.90
CA GLY A 387 -40.70 -4.34 -30.28
C GLY A 387 -40.44 -4.07 -28.79
N HIS A 388 -39.97 -5.07 -28.05
CA HIS A 388 -39.64 -4.99 -26.62
C HIS A 388 -38.16 -5.33 -26.36
N TRP A 389 -37.68 -5.01 -25.17
CA TRP A 389 -36.33 -5.29 -24.71
C TRP A 389 -36.25 -6.65 -24.02
N GLU A 390 -35.23 -7.42 -24.34
CA GLU A 390 -34.94 -8.71 -23.70
C GLU A 390 -33.61 -8.62 -22.96
N ILE A 391 -33.61 -9.03 -21.69
CA ILE A 391 -32.42 -9.10 -20.86
C ILE A 391 -31.80 -10.48 -21.03
N ILE A 392 -30.53 -10.50 -21.41
CA ILE A 392 -29.79 -11.74 -21.57
C ILE A 392 -29.07 -11.99 -20.25
N ILE A 393 -29.60 -12.94 -19.46
CA ILE A 393 -28.93 -13.45 -18.26
C ILE A 393 -28.03 -14.60 -18.71
N ARG A 394 -26.72 -14.46 -18.53
CA ARG A 394 -25.75 -15.56 -18.60
C ARG A 394 -24.98 -15.63 -17.30
#